data_AF-A0A967MUX5-F1
#
_entry.id   AF-A0A967MUX5-F1
#
_cell.length_a   1.000
_cell.length_b   1.000
_cell.length_c   1.000
_cell.angle_alpha   90.00
_cell.angle_beta   90.00
_cell.angle_gamma   90.00
#
_symmetry.space_group_name_H-M   'P 1'
#
loop_
_entity.id
_entity.type
_entity.pdbx_description
1 polymer ?
#
loop_
_entity_poly.entity_id
_entity_poly.type
_entity_poly.pdbx_seq_one_letter_code
_entity_poly.pdbx_strand_id
1 'polypeptide(L)' 'MMNLKGKNILICRGEKESARFKSYFKNEGVLVHFFPTYRTEFVSSSAADRAIATLQNAAAFDWIVFS' A
#
# COMPACT_ATOMS: atom_id res chain seq x y z
N MET A 1 17.67 7.32 17.38
CA MET A 1 16.23 7.08 17.10
C MET A 1 15.47 8.35 17.41
N MET A 2 14.59 8.82 16.51
CA MET A 2 13.78 10.02 16.75
C MET A 2 12.66 9.70 17.76
N ASN A 3 12.48 10.56 18.77
CA ASN A 3 11.38 10.44 19.74
C ASN A 3 10.09 10.98 19.13
N LEU A 4 9.07 10.11 19.00
CA LEU A 4 7.77 10.46 18.40
C LEU A 4 6.67 10.71 19.44
N LYS A 5 6.91 10.46 20.73
CA LYS A 5 5.89 10.56 21.78
C LYS A 5 5.23 11.94 21.81
N GLY A 6 3.90 11.97 21.80
CA GLY A 6 3.10 13.21 21.83
C GLY A 6 3.07 14.00 20.52
N LYS A 7 3.69 13.50 19.44
CA LYS A 7 3.55 14.11 18.12
C LYS A 7 2.16 13.88 17.55
N ASN A 8 1.75 14.80 16.68
CA ASN A 8 0.51 14.76 15.96
C ASN A 8 0.81 14.58 14.46
N ILE A 9 0.41 13.45 13.88
CA ILE A 9 0.80 13.03 12.52
C ILE A 9 -0.46 12.84 11.67
N LEU A 10 -0.44 13.36 10.44
CA LEU A 10 -1.45 13.09 9.42
C LEU A 10 -0.90 12.10 8.38
N ILE A 11 -1.63 11.01 8.13
CA ILE A 11 -1.27 10.00 7.12
C ILE A 11 -2.25 10.09 5.96
N CYS A 12 -1.74 10.52 4.80
CA CYS A 12 -2.52 10.75 3.58
C CYS A 12 -2.47 9.59 2.56
N ARG A 13 -2.16 8.36 3.00
CA ARG A 13 -1.99 7.20 2.12
C ARG A 13 -3.26 6.38 2.00
N GLY A 14 -3.31 5.49 1.01
CA GLY A 14 -4.36 4.49 0.88
C GLY A 14 -4.57 3.72 2.18
N GLU A 15 -5.83 3.32 2.43
CA GLU A 15 -6.23 2.75 3.71
C GLU A 15 -5.47 1.45 4.03
N LYS A 16 -5.28 0.59 3.02
CA LYS A 16 -4.57 -0.70 3.17
C LYS A 16 -3.10 -0.47 3.53
N GLU A 17 -2.44 0.46 2.87
CA GLU A 17 -1.03 0.81 3.12
C GLU A 17 -0.85 1.48 4.48
N SER A 18 -1.89 2.17 4.94
CA SER A 18 -1.92 2.88 6.22
C SER A 18 -2.14 1.96 7.42
N ALA A 19 -2.71 0.77 7.22
CA ALA A 19 -3.08 -0.15 8.30
C ALA A 19 -1.89 -0.53 9.21
N ARG A 20 -0.71 -0.79 8.63
CA ARG A 20 0.50 -1.13 9.40
C ARG A 20 1.00 0.01 10.28
N PHE A 21 0.74 1.26 9.90
CA PHE A 21 1.19 2.43 10.66
C PHE A 21 0.31 2.71 11.88
N LYS A 22 -0.97 2.29 11.86
CA LYS A 22 -1.90 2.41 13.00
C LYS A 22 -1.31 1.76 14.24
N SER A 23 -0.86 0.51 14.11
CA SER A 23 -0.33 -0.26 15.25
C SER A 23 1.01 0.27 15.74
N TYR A 24 1.91 0.64 14.82
CA TYR A 24 3.23 1.18 15.17
C TYR A 24 3.11 2.48 15.98
N PHE A 25 2.39 3.48 15.46
CA PHE A 25 2.30 4.78 16.10
C PHE A 25 1.47 4.80 17.38
N LYS A 26 0.48 3.91 17.49
CA LYS A 26 -0.29 3.73 18.74
C LYS A 26 0.63 3.31 19.90
N ASN A 27 1.57 2.40 19.65
CA ASN A 27 2.50 1.90 20.66
C ASN A 27 3.54 2.96 21.07
N GLU A 28 3.85 3.91 20.19
CA GLU A 28 4.78 5.01 20.44
C GLU A 28 4.14 6.23 21.14
N GLY A 29 2.84 6.17 21.49
CA GLY A 29 2.12 7.26 22.13
C GLY A 29 1.97 8.50 21.23
N VAL A 30 1.82 8.27 19.93
CA VAL A 30 1.62 9.29 18.90
C VAL A 30 0.12 9.46 18.63
N LEU A 31 -0.35 10.70 18.47
CA LEU A 31 -1.67 10.97 17.94
C LEU A 31 -1.62 10.93 16.41
N VAL A 32 -2.36 10.02 15.78
CA VAL A 32 -2.36 9.84 14.33
C VAL A 32 -3.75 10.04 13.75
N HIS A 33 -3.84 10.88 12.72
CA HIS A 33 -5.02 11.10 11.90
C HIS A 33 -4.83 10.41 10.56
N PHE A 34 -5.86 9.68 10.11
CA PHE A 34 -5.85 9.01 8.82
C PHE A 34 -6.77 9.75 7.86
N PHE A 35 -6.23 10.14 6.72
CA PHE A 35 -6.97 10.79 5.65
C PHE A 35 -6.63 10.11 4.31
N PRO A 36 -7.23 8.95 4.00
CA PRO A 36 -6.92 8.24 2.77
C PRO A 36 -7.23 9.10 1.54
N THR A 37 -6.21 9.40 0.74
CA THR A 37 -6.36 10.26 -0.46
C THR A 37 -6.62 9.46 -1.73
N TYR A 38 -6.38 8.15 -1.70
CA TYR A 38 -6.60 7.26 -2.82
C TYR A 38 -7.01 5.87 -2.32
N ARG A 39 -7.54 5.06 -3.23
CA ARG A 39 -7.81 3.64 -3.02
C ARG A 39 -7.33 2.86 -4.23
N THR A 40 -6.83 1.65 -3.98
CA THR A 40 -6.48 0.72 -5.05
C THR A 40 -7.69 -0.15 -5.36
N GLU A 41 -8.18 -0.05 -6.58
CA GLU A 41 -9.27 -0.87 -7.09
C GLU A 41 -8.77 -1.72 -8.26
N PHE A 42 -9.30 -2.94 -8.36
CA PHE A 42 -9.05 -3.74 -9.55
C PHE A 42 -9.93 -3.19 -10.67
N VAL A 43 -9.29 -2.67 -11.72
CA VAL A 43 -10.00 -2.23 -12.91
C VAL A 43 -9.86 -3.32 -13.97
N SER A 44 -10.95 -4.00 -14.29
CA SER A 44 -10.96 -4.91 -15.43
C SER A 44 -10.73 -4.09 -16.70
N SER A 45 -9.69 -4.44 -17.43
CA SER A 45 -9.35 -3.80 -18.69
C SER A 45 -8.75 -4.85 -19.60
N SER A 46 -8.83 -4.64 -20.92
CA SER A 46 -8.15 -5.53 -21.87
C SER A 46 -6.64 -5.62 -21.62
N ALA A 47 -6.06 -4.62 -20.93
CA ALA A 47 -4.68 -4.66 -20.46
C ALA A 47 -4.47 -5.60 -19.27
N ALA A 48 -5.43 -5.66 -18.33
CA ALA A 48 -5.42 -6.64 -17.24
C ALA A 48 -5.58 -8.07 -17.76
N ASP A 49 -6.44 -8.29 -18.77
CA ASP A 49 -6.57 -9.60 -19.42
C ASP A 49 -5.28 -10.01 -20.14
N ARG A 50 -4.61 -9.05 -20.81
CA ARG A 50 -3.26 -9.28 -21.37
C ARG A 50 -2.25 -9.59 -20.28
N ALA A 51 -2.27 -8.89 -19.15
CA ALA A 51 -1.36 -9.18 -18.03
C ALA A 51 -1.62 -10.57 -17.43
N ILE A 52 -2.87 -11.00 -17.32
CA ILE A 52 -3.23 -12.36 -16.87
C ILE A 52 -2.76 -13.40 -17.90
N ALA A 53 -2.98 -13.16 -19.20
CA ALA A 53 -2.46 -14.04 -20.27
C ALA A 53 -0.92 -14.11 -20.29
N THR A 54 -0.26 -12.99 -20.03
CA THR A 54 1.21 -12.91 -19.85
C THR A 54 1.66 -13.73 -18.63
N LEU A 55 0.94 -13.64 -17.50
CA LEU A 55 1.22 -14.44 -16.29
C LEU A 55 0.94 -15.93 -16.49
N GLN A 56 -0.06 -16.29 -17.30
CA GLN A 56 -0.31 -17.69 -17.68
C GLN A 56 0.84 -18.27 -18.52
N ASN A 57 1.59 -17.41 -19.21
CA ASN A 57 2.86 -17.73 -19.87
C ASN A 57 4.07 -17.28 -19.04
N ALA A 58 3.97 -17.21 -17.71
CA ALA A 58 5.06 -16.76 -16.83
C ALA A 58 6.39 -17.50 -17.06
N ALA A 59 6.33 -18.78 -17.46
CA ALA A 59 7.52 -19.58 -17.78
C ALA A 59 8.30 -19.09 -19.01
N ALA A 60 7.71 -18.21 -19.84
CA ALA A 60 8.39 -17.58 -20.98
C ALA A 60 9.21 -16.35 -20.58
N PHE A 61 9.12 -15.89 -19.33
CA PHE A 61 9.85 -14.74 -18.84
C PHE A 61 10.91 -15.18 -17.84
N ASP A 62 12.14 -14.73 -18.06
CA ASP A 62 13.24 -14.99 -17.11
C ASP A 62 12.99 -14.26 -15.76
N TRP A 63 12.28 -13.12 -15.79
CA TRP A 63 11.98 -12.29 -14.61
C TRP A 63 10.60 -11.64 -14.72
N ILE A 64 9.89 -11.57 -13.59
CA ILE A 64 8.63 -10.82 -13.44
C ILE A 64 8.79 -9.89 -12.24
N VAL A 65 8.45 -8.62 -12.42
CA VAL A 65 8.61 -7.57 -11.40
C VAL A 65 7.25 -7.02 -11.02
N PHE A 66 6.98 -6.94 -9.72
CA PHE A 66 5.78 -6.32 -9.14
C PHE A 66 6.17 -5.16 -8.22
N SER A 67 5.32 -4.14 -8.15
CA SER A 67 5.47 -2.96 -7.29
C SER A 67 4.65 -3.06 -6.01
#